data_AF-A0A937CB63-F1
#
_entry.id   AF-A0A937CB63-F1
#
_cell.length_a   1.000
_cell.length_b   1.000
_cell.length_c   1.000
_cell.angle_alpha   90.00
_cell.angle_beta   90.00
_cell.angle_gamma   90.00
#
_symmetry.space_group_name_H-M   'P 1'
#
loop_
_entity.id
_entity.type
_entity.pdbx_description
1 polymer ?
#
loop_
_entity_poly.entity_id
_entity_poly.type
_entity_poly.pdbx_seq_one_letter_code
_entity_poly.pdbx_strand_id
1 'polypeptide(L)' 'MFSKHKQAAGFFKSLAFTHKREYVEWITGAKKEETRQTRLQTTIKKLTAGKKNYNEK' A
#
# COMPACT_ATOMS: atom_id res chain seq x y z
N MET A 1 9.15 3.19 -1.83
CA MET A 1 7.83 2.67 -2.27
C MET A 1 6.84 3.79 -2.61
N PHE A 2 6.58 4.76 -1.72
CA PHE A 2 5.55 5.81 -1.94
C PHE A 2 6.10 7.24 -2.16
N SER A 3 7.38 7.40 -2.49
CA SER A 3 8.07 8.70 -2.47
C SER A 3 7.45 9.75 -3.42
N LYS A 4 6.77 9.33 -4.49
CA LYS A 4 6.04 10.23 -5.41
C LYS A 4 4.68 10.70 -4.88
N HIS A 5 4.12 10.04 -3.86
CA HIS A 5 2.79 10.31 -3.30
C HIS A 5 2.90 10.69 -1.83
N LYS A 6 3.13 11.97 -1.53
CA LYS A 6 3.36 12.48 -0.18
C LYS A 6 2.23 12.14 0.80
N GLN A 7 0.96 12.23 0.37
CA GLN A 7 -0.20 11.88 1.19
C GLN A 7 -0.22 10.40 1.58
N ALA A 8 -0.13 9.51 0.59
CA ALA A 8 -0.06 8.07 0.82
C ALA A 8 1.16 7.70 1.68
N ALA A 9 2.31 8.33 1.46
CA ALA A 9 3.51 8.11 2.28
C ALA A 9 3.34 8.56 3.73
N GLY A 10 2.68 9.71 3.97
CA GLY A 10 2.37 10.21 5.30
C GLY A 10 1.43 9.28 6.05
N PHE A 11 0.32 8.90 5.41
CA PHE A 11 -0.65 7.97 6.01
C PHE A 11 -0.04 6.58 6.25
N PHE A 12 0.72 6.06 5.28
CA PHE A 12 1.44 4.80 5.47
C PHE A 12 2.40 4.86 6.65
N LYS A 13 3.10 5.98 6.87
CA LYS A 13 3.99 6.16 8.03
C LYS A 13 3.21 6.18 9.36
N SER A 14 2.00 6.73 9.40
CA SER A 14 1.16 6.74 10.61
C SER A 14 0.51 5.40 10.93
N LEU A 15 0.48 4.45 9.97
CA LEU A 15 -0.07 3.11 10.23
C LEU A 15 0.77 2.29 11.22
N ALA A 16 0.09 1.42 11.95
CA ALA A 16 0.73 0.40 12.79
C ALA A 16 1.59 -0.56 11.94
N PHE A 17 2.56 -1.20 12.58
CA PHE A 17 3.49 -2.12 11.92
C PHE A 17 2.77 -3.27 11.19
N THR A 18 1.72 -3.83 11.80
CA THR A 18 0.89 -4.90 11.22
C THR A 18 0.30 -4.49 9.87
N HIS A 19 -0.36 -3.33 9.81
CA HIS A 19 -0.95 -2.78 8.60
C HIS A 19 0.07 -2.47 7.50
N LYS A 20 1.24 -1.94 7.89
CA LYS A 20 2.37 -1.74 6.96
C LYS A 20 2.82 -3.07 6.37
N ARG A 21 2.96 -4.10 7.20
CA ARG A 21 3.40 -5.44 6.80
C ARG A 21 2.40 -6.07 5.83
N GLU A 22 1.10 -5.99 6.11
CA GLU A 22 0.05 -6.51 5.23
C GLU A 22 0.13 -5.92 3.81
N TYR A 23 0.30 -4.60 3.68
CA TYR A 23 0.46 -3.98 2.36
C TYR A 23 1.75 -4.42 1.67
N VAL A 24 2.86 -4.49 2.42
CA VAL A 24 4.16 -4.90 1.86
C VAL A 24 4.08 -6.35 1.37
N GLU A 25 3.61 -7.28 2.21
CA GLU A 25 3.44 -8.69 1.86
C GLU A 25 2.49 -8.88 0.68
N TRP A 26 1.39 -8.12 0.62
CA TRP A 26 0.49 -8.17 -0.52
C TRP A 26 1.17 -7.71 -1.80
N ILE A 27 1.98 -6.65 -1.78
CA ILE A 27 2.65 -6.16 -2.97
C ILE A 27 3.80 -7.09 -3.37
N THR A 28 4.67 -7.48 -2.42
CA THR A 28 5.85 -8.31 -2.70
C THR A 28 5.50 -9.77 -3.02
N GLY A 29 4.38 -10.27 -2.50
CA GLY A 29 3.87 -11.61 -2.77
C GLY A 29 3.37 -11.83 -4.21
N ALA A 30 3.22 -10.77 -5.01
CA ALA A 30 2.95 -10.93 -6.44
C ALA A 30 4.21 -11.40 -7.18
N LYS A 31 4.11 -12.51 -7.93
CA LYS A 31 5.23 -13.06 -8.72
C LYS A 31 5.51 -12.25 -9.99
N LYS A 32 4.47 -11.71 -10.63
CA LYS A 32 4.56 -10.91 -11.85
C LYS A 32 4.80 -9.44 -11.50
N GLU A 33 5.73 -8.80 -12.19
CA GLU A 33 6.04 -7.38 -11.96
C GLU A 33 4.85 -6.47 -12.26
N GLU A 34 4.12 -6.73 -13.35
CA GLU A 34 2.89 -5.99 -13.68
C GLU A 34 1.87 -6.02 -12.53
N THR A 35 1.70 -7.19 -11.90
CA THR A 35 0.82 -7.34 -10.74
C THR A 35 1.35 -6.55 -9.53
N ARG A 36 2.67 -6.50 -9.31
CA ARG A 36 3.26 -5.66 -8.26
C ARG A 36 2.96 -4.18 -8.50
N GLN A 37 3.09 -3.71 -9.74
CA GLN A 37 2.78 -2.32 -10.10
C GLN A 37 1.31 -1.99 -9.88
N THR A 38 0.39 -2.86 -10.31
CA THR A 38 -1.05 -2.69 -10.09
C THR A 38 -1.42 -2.68 -8.60
N ARG A 39 -0.83 -3.58 -7.80
CA ARG A 39 -1.02 -3.60 -6.34
C ARG A 39 -0.48 -2.33 -5.70
N LEU A 40 0.70 -1.87 -6.11
CA LEU A 40 1.28 -0.61 -5.62
C LEU A 40 0.36 0.59 -5.89
N GLN A 41 -0.16 0.72 -7.12
CA GLN A 41 -1.11 1.78 -7.47
C GLN A 41 -2.40 1.69 -6.67
N THR A 42 -2.90 0.47 -6.45
CA THR A 42 -4.10 0.22 -5.61
C THR A 42 -3.85 0.62 -4.16
N THR A 43 -2.69 0.27 -3.60
CA THR A 43 -2.29 0.67 -2.26
C THR A 43 -2.19 2.19 -2.14
N ILE A 44 -1.61 2.88 -3.12
CA ILE A 44 -1.56 4.35 -3.13
C ILE A 44 -2.97 4.94 -3.06
N LYS A 45 -3.92 4.46 -3.89
CA LYS A 45 -5.31 4.91 -3.86
C LYS A 45 -5.97 4.67 -2.49
N LYS A 46 -5.80 3.47 -1.93
CA LYS A 46 -6.36 3.10 -0.61
C LYS A 46 -5.79 3.94 0.54
N LEU A 47 -4.47 4.12 0.58
CA LEU A 47 -3.80 4.96 1.58
C LEU A 47 -4.24 6.42 1.46
N THR A 48 -4.39 6.92 0.23
CA THR A 48 -4.91 8.27 -0.05
C THR A 48 -6.34 8.43 0.46
N ALA A 49 -7.15 7.35 0.40
CA ALA A 49 -8.51 7.28 0.94
C ALA A 49 -8.58 6.96 2.45
N GLY A 50 -7.45 6.87 3.16
CA GLY A 50 -7.41 6.61 4.61
C GLY A 50 -7.72 5.16 5.01
N LYS A 51 -7.65 4.21 4.07
CA LYS A 51 -7.81 2.77 4.37
C LYS A 51 -6.52 2.22 4.96
N LYS A 52 -6.64 1.47 6.06
CA LYS A 52 -5.52 0.96 6.85
C LYS A 52 -4.97 -0.37 6.30
N ASN A 53 -5.77 -1.13 5.56
CA ASN A 53 -5.34 -2.40 4.95
C ASN A 53 -5.85 -2.55 3.51
N TYR A 54 -5.33 -3.55 2.78
CA TYR A 54 -5.69 -3.74 1.37
C TYR A 54 -7.08 -4.37 1.20
N ASN A 55 -7.57 -5.08 2.23
CA ASN A 55 -8.82 -5.84 2.21
C ASN A 55 -10.06 -5.06 2.71
N GLU A 56 -9.88 -3.84 3.21
CA GLU A 56 -11.03 -2.99 3.53
C GLU A 56 -11.87 -2.70 2.28
N LYS A 57 -13.15 -3.12 2.33
CA LYS A 57 -14.20 -2.75 1.38
C LYS A 57 -14.52 -1.26 1.49
#